data_AF-H6R5E3-F1
#
_entry.id   AF-H6R5E3-F1
#
_cell.length_a   1.000
_cell.length_b   1.000
_cell.length_c   1.000
_cell.angle_alpha   90.00
_cell.angle_beta   90.00
_cell.angle_gamma   90.00
#
_symmetry.space_group_name_H-M   'P 1'
#
loop_
_entity.id
_entity.type
_entity.pdbx_description
1 polymer ?
#
loop_
_entity_poly.entity_id
_entity_poly.type
_entity_poly.pdbx_seq_one_letter_code
_entity_poly.pdbx_strand_id
1 'polypeptide(L)' 'MARDTERIEQEIEAARTRLASTLDEIAVRADPQRIADDTKQLVVAKVNEPKVKYTLIGAGVLLAGLVLVKIFR' A
#
# COMPACT_ATOMS: atom_id res chain seq x y z
N MET A 1 19.08 31.66 -32.29
CA MET A 1 17.61 31.59 -32.15
C MET A 1 17.06 30.35 -32.86
N ALA A 2 16.92 30.30 -34.20
CA ALA A 2 16.39 29.10 -34.88
C ALA A 2 17.18 27.80 -34.58
N ARG A 3 18.51 27.90 -34.57
CA ARG A 3 19.42 26.78 -34.25
C ARG A 3 19.38 26.33 -32.78
N ASP A 4 18.91 27.20 -31.89
CA ASP A 4 18.73 26.89 -30.47
C ASP A 4 17.39 26.20 -30.25
N THR A 5 16.35 26.62 -30.98
CA THR A 5 15.04 25.95 -30.98
C THR A 5 15.15 24.49 -31.44
N GLU A 6 15.87 24.21 -32.53
CA GLU A 6 16.09 22.84 -33.03
C GLU A 6 16.81 21.95 -31.99
N ARG A 7 17.79 22.52 -31.28
CA ARG A 7 18.50 21.81 -30.21
C ARG A 7 17.58 21.54 -29.01
N ILE A 8 16.77 22.51 -28.61
CA ILE A 8 15.81 22.38 -27.51
C ILE A 8 14.76 21.31 -27.85
N GLU A 9 14.24 21.27 -29.08
CA GLU A 9 13.30 20.24 -29.53
C GLU A 9 13.91 18.83 -29.49
N GLN A 10 15.16 18.66 -29.92
CA GLN A 10 15.87 17.38 -29.81
C GLN A 10 16.06 16.93 -28.36
N GLU A 11 16.38 17.87 -27.46
CA GLU A 11 16.53 17.57 -26.04
C GLU A 11 15.20 17.19 -25.38
N ILE A 12 14.10 17.83 -25.76
CA ILE A 12 12.75 17.49 -25.29
C ILE A 12 12.34 16.09 -25.73
N GLU A 13 12.57 15.74 -27.00
CA GLU A 13 12.20 14.42 -27.52
C GLU A 13 13.04 13.30 -26.88
N ALA A 14 14.32 13.57 -26.63
CA ALA A 14 15.20 12.67 -25.87
C ALA A 14 14.73 12.52 -24.40
N ALA A 15 14.32 13.62 -23.76
CA ALA A 15 13.78 13.59 -22.41
C ALA A 15 12.46 12.80 -22.33
N ARG A 16 11.58 12.96 -23.32
CA ARG A 16 10.30 12.24 -23.43
C ARG A 16 10.51 10.73 -23.55
N THR A 17 11.46 10.32 -24.39
CA THR A 17 11.83 8.91 -24.57
C THR A 17 12.39 8.31 -23.27
N ARG A 18 13.24 9.05 -22.56
CA ARG A 18 13.76 8.63 -21.25
C ARG A 18 12.64 8.50 -20.22
N LEU A 19 11.73 9.46 -20.15
CA LEU A 19 10.62 9.44 -19.21
C LEU A 19 9.69 8.24 -19.44
N ALA A 20 9.42 7.88 -20.70
CA ALA A 20 8.64 6.69 -21.04
C ALA A 20 9.32 5.41 -20.52
N SER A 21 10.64 5.29 -20.67
CA SER A 21 11.39 4.14 -20.13
C SER A 21 11.41 4.10 -18.60
N THR A 22 11.47 5.25 -17.92
CA THR A 22 11.41 5.31 -16.46
C THR A 22 10.00 5.02 -15.92
N LEU A 23 8.96 5.43 -16.63
CA LEU A 23 7.57 5.12 -16.27
C LEU A 23 7.28 3.62 -16.39
N ASP A 24 7.79 2.96 -17.42
CA ASP A 24 7.65 1.51 -17.59
C ASP A 24 8.36 0.75 -16.45
N GLU A 25 9.55 1.21 -16.05
CA GLU A 25 10.30 0.62 -14.93
C GLU A 25 9.61 0.87 -13.57
N ILE A 26 9.03 2.05 -13.34
CA ILE A 26 8.26 2.35 -12.13
C ILE A 26 6.97 1.54 -12.10
N ALA A 27 6.28 1.36 -13.23
CA ALA A 27 5.06 0.57 -13.30
C ALA A 27 5.31 -0.90 -12.96
N VAL A 28 6.44 -1.46 -13.42
CA VAL A 28 6.86 -2.83 -13.08
C VAL A 28 7.26 -2.97 -11.61
N ARG A 29 7.88 -1.95 -11.01
CA ARG A 29 8.34 -1.99 -9.61
C ARG A 29 7.26 -1.62 -8.60
N ALA A 30 6.28 -0.83 -9.00
CA ALA A 30 5.11 -0.45 -8.23
C ALA A 30 3.92 -1.35 -8.52
N ASP A 31 4.15 -2.63 -8.86
CA ASP A 31 3.07 -3.60 -9.05
C ASP A 31 2.20 -3.65 -7.77
N PRO A 32 0.99 -3.06 -7.80
CA PRO A 32 0.19 -2.87 -6.61
C PRO A 32 -0.30 -4.21 -6.05
N GLN A 33 -0.28 -5.28 -6.86
CA GLN A 33 -0.62 -6.62 -6.42
C GLN A 33 0.39 -7.14 -5.39
N ARG A 34 1.69 -6.94 -5.63
CA ARG A 34 2.74 -7.37 -4.68
C ARG A 34 2.67 -6.60 -3.37
N ILE A 35 2.49 -5.29 -3.42
CA ILE A 35 2.35 -4.47 -2.21
C ILE A 35 1.10 -4.87 -1.43
N ALA A 36 -0.02 -5.10 -2.12
CA ALA A 36 -1.25 -5.55 -1.48
C ALA A 36 -1.09 -6.93 -0.83
N ASP A 37 -0.42 -7.86 -1.49
CA ASP A 37 -0.22 -9.22 -0.97
C ASP A 37 0.78 -9.25 0.19
N ASP A 38 1.86 -8.47 0.14
CA ASP A 38 2.80 -8.30 1.24
C ASP A 38 2.11 -7.64 2.44
N THR A 39 1.26 -6.63 2.21
CA THR A 39 0.47 -5.99 3.26
C THR A 39 -0.53 -6.96 3.90
N LYS A 40 -1.25 -7.76 3.10
CA LYS A 40 -2.17 -8.79 3.61
C LYS A 40 -1.42 -9.80 4.48
N GLN A 41 -0.27 -10.28 4.03
CA GLN A 41 0.53 -11.25 4.79
C GLN A 41 1.01 -10.66 6.11
N LEU A 42 1.47 -9.40 6.11
CA LEU A 42 1.89 -8.71 7.34
C LEU A 42 0.72 -8.54 8.32
N VAL A 43 -0.46 -8.18 7.83
CA VAL A 43 -1.66 -8.03 8.67
C VAL A 43 -2.07 -9.40 9.26
N VAL A 44 -2.11 -10.44 8.44
CA VAL A 44 -2.44 -11.81 8.89
C VAL A 44 -1.40 -12.29 9.91
N ALA A 45 -0.11 -12.06 9.67
CA ALA A 45 0.95 -12.39 10.60
C ALA A 45 0.79 -11.63 11.94
N LYS A 46 0.47 -10.33 11.89
CA LYS A 46 0.26 -9.49 13.07
C LYS A 46 -0.94 -9.95 13.90
N VAL A 47 -2.05 -10.30 13.26
CA VAL A 47 -3.24 -10.81 13.93
C VAL A 47 -3.00 -12.20 14.55
N ASN A 48 -2.19 -13.03 13.88
CA ASN A 48 -1.79 -14.34 14.39
C ASN A 48 -0.77 -14.29 15.54
N GLU A 49 -0.16 -13.12 15.83
CA GLU A 49 0.71 -12.99 17.00
C GLU A 49 -0.06 -13.36 18.28
N PRO A 50 0.50 -14.22 19.16
CA PRO A 50 -0.20 -14.69 20.35
C PRO A 50 -0.72 -13.54 21.21
N LYS A 51 0.06 -12.47 21.34
CA LYS A 51 -0.30 -11.26 22.09
C LYS A 51 -1.57 -10.61 21.53
N VAL A 52 -1.65 -10.42 20.22
CA VAL A 52 -2.80 -9.78 19.55
C VAL A 52 -4.03 -10.68 19.61
N LYS A 53 -3.84 -11.99 19.41
CA LYS A 53 -4.94 -12.96 19.48
C LYS A 53 -5.60 -12.97 20.86
N TYR A 54 -4.82 -13.03 21.94
CA TYR A 54 -5.38 -13.05 23.29
C TYR A 54 -5.99 -11.72 23.71
N THR A 55 -5.43 -10.59 23.28
CA THR A 55 -6.05 -9.27 23.54
C THR A 55 -7.37 -9.10 22.80
N LEU A 56 -7.47 -9.57 21.55
CA LEU A 56 -8.71 -9.56 20.78
C LEU A 56 -9.80 -10.42 21.42
N ILE A 57 -9.46 -11.64 21.86
CA ILE A 57 -10.40 -12.51 22.57
C ILE A 57 -10.85 -11.86 23.88
N GLY A 58 -9.92 -11.34 24.67
CA GLY A 58 -10.22 -10.65 25.92
C GLY A 58 -11.16 -9.46 25.71
N ALA A 59 -10.87 -8.61 24.73
CA ALA A 59 -11.74 -7.48 24.37
C ALA A 59 -13.13 -7.95 23.91
N GLY A 60 -13.20 -9.01 23.11
CA GLY A 60 -14.46 -9.61 22.67
C GLY A 60 -15.32 -10.13 23.83
N VAL A 61 -14.71 -10.85 24.77
CA VAL A 61 -15.39 -11.35 25.98
C VAL A 61 -15.89 -10.20 26.84
N LEU A 62 -15.08 -9.16 27.04
CA LEU A 62 -15.47 -7.99 27.81
C LEU A 62 -16.68 -7.28 27.18
N LEU A 63 -16.64 -7.04 25.87
CA LEU A 63 -17.75 -6.40 25.16
C LEU A 63 -19.01 -7.26 25.19
N ALA A 64 -18.90 -8.57 24.94
CA ALA A 64 -20.04 -9.48 25.02
C ALA A 64 -20.64 -9.52 26.44
N GLY A 65 -19.80 -9.58 27.46
CA GLY A 65 -20.21 -9.51 28.86
C GLY A 65 -20.94 -8.20 29.19
N LEU A 66 -20.42 -7.06 28.75
CA LEU A 66 -21.06 -5.76 28.93
C LEU A 66 -22.43 -5.68 28.24
N VAL A 67 -22.54 -6.21 27.02
CA VAL A 67 -23.81 -6.26 26.29
C VAL A 67 -24.82 -7.15 27.01
N LEU A 68 -24.42 -8.33 27.48
CA LEU A 68 -25.29 -9.22 28.26
C LEU A 68 -25.75 -8.52 29.55
N VAL A 69 -24.84 -7.92 30.31
CA VAL A 69 -25.18 -7.17 31.53
C VAL A 69 -26.17 -6.04 31.22
N LYS A 70 -26.01 -5.33 30.09
CA LYS A 70 -26.93 -4.25 29.68
C LYS A 70 -28.31 -4.76 29.25
N ILE A 71 -28.42 -5.98 28.72
CA ILE A 71 -29.69 -6.58 28.28
C ILE A 71 -30.47 -7.17 29.47
N PHE A 72 -29.77 -7.74 30.45
CA PHE A 72 -30.39 -8.41 31.61
C PHE A 72 -30.61 -7.49 32.83
N ARG A 73 -30.14 -6.24 32.79
CA ARG A 73 -30.46 -5.19 33.77
C ARG A 73 -31.49 -4.23 33.19
#